data_AF-A0AAV8DTC8-F1
#
_entry.id   AF-A0AAV8DTC8-F1
#
_cell.length_a   1.000
_cell.length_b   1.000
_cell.length_c   1.000
_cell.angle_alpha   90.00
_cell.angle_beta   90.00
_cell.angle_gamma   90.00
#
_symmetry.space_group_name_H-M   'P 1'
#
loop_
_entity.id
_entity.type
_entity.pdbx_description
1 polymer ?
#
loop_
_entity_poly.entity_id
_entity_poly.type
_entity_poly.pdbx_seq_one_letter_code
_entity_poly.pdbx_strand_id
1 'polypeptide(L)'
;MTYSPVDRLNSIFMINSLHLLHIVLLSISILARANTARSGNGNYITLSFPSFDPSSSNTFFTVFTAASIASNGALQLTPDTLNNIDQLTHKAGRIFLSNPFKLWETDSTKYSGIRLASFSTRFDINIYRTSGSLPGEGFTFLISSSLVGPPLGSEDGYLGLTNSTKNGHLSDRFVAIEFDTIKQSHDPDDNHVGLDINGVNSTVVNSLTPFGIEISPVNATNYTVWINYEGLVRRIWVYMAVQGNPKPANDVLNTSLDLSKVIDKVAFIGFSASTGARYQLNSVLAWELTVEILKKDRTGLSKSEIAIIGASCSTLAVLLLLLSVCYYI
;
A
#
# COMPACT_ATOMS: atom_id res chain seq x y z
N MET A 1 24.46 -48.37 27.88
CA MET A 1 23.14 -48.50 27.23
C MET A 1 23.29 -48.09 25.77
N THR A 2 23.48 -49.07 24.89
CA THR A 2 23.64 -48.85 23.45
C THR A 2 22.25 -48.97 22.81
N TYR A 3 21.71 -47.86 22.31
CA TYR A 3 20.45 -47.87 21.55
C TYR A 3 20.55 -48.85 20.38
N SER A 4 19.52 -49.70 20.24
CA SER A 4 19.48 -50.69 19.16
C SER A 4 19.44 -49.96 17.81
N PRO A 5 19.89 -50.60 16.71
CA PRO A 5 19.79 -50.02 15.38
C PRO A 5 18.36 -49.57 15.02
N VAL A 6 17.35 -50.25 15.54
CA VAL A 6 15.92 -49.95 15.33
C VAL A 6 15.53 -48.63 16.00
N ASP A 7 16.02 -48.37 17.21
CA ASP A 7 15.71 -47.12 17.95
C ASP A 7 16.35 -45.90 17.27
N ARG A 8 17.53 -46.08 16.65
CA ARG A 8 18.18 -45.03 15.86
C ARG A 8 17.40 -44.72 14.59
N LEU A 9 16.93 -45.72 13.84
CA LEU A 9 16.07 -45.46 12.67
C LEU A 9 14.78 -44.75 13.07
N ASN A 10 14.10 -45.21 14.13
CA ASN A 10 12.86 -44.58 14.60
C ASN A 10 13.06 -43.12 15.02
N SER A 11 14.19 -42.80 15.66
CA SER A 11 14.52 -41.41 16.01
C SER A 11 14.75 -40.52 14.79
N ILE A 12 15.40 -41.03 13.74
CA ILE A 12 15.65 -40.31 12.48
C ILE A 12 14.33 -40.08 11.72
N PHE A 13 13.46 -41.09 11.66
CA PHE A 13 12.13 -40.96 11.07
C PHE A 13 11.26 -39.94 11.81
N MET A 14 11.32 -39.91 13.14
CA MET A 14 10.55 -38.96 13.95
C MET A 14 11.05 -37.50 13.77
N ILE A 15 12.37 -37.29 13.71
CA ILE A 15 12.98 -35.98 13.45
C ILE A 15 12.62 -35.47 12.04
N ASN A 16 12.71 -36.32 11.02
CA ASN A 16 12.33 -35.97 9.65
C ASN A 16 10.83 -35.68 9.53
N SER A 17 9.99 -36.40 10.26
CA SER A 17 8.54 -36.17 10.30
C SER A 17 8.18 -34.84 10.98
N LEU A 18 8.88 -34.46 12.07
CA LEU A 18 8.70 -33.16 12.71
C LEU A 18 9.18 -32.00 11.83
N HIS A 19 10.29 -32.17 11.10
CA HIS A 19 10.77 -31.17 10.16
C HIS A 19 9.81 -31.01 8.97
N LEU A 20 9.28 -32.10 8.44
CA LEU A 20 8.29 -32.04 7.36
C LEU A 20 6.99 -31.40 7.84
N LEU A 21 6.52 -31.71 9.06
CA LEU A 21 5.35 -31.07 9.66
C LEU A 21 5.58 -29.57 9.88
N HIS A 22 6.77 -29.15 10.32
CA HIS A 22 7.13 -27.73 10.43
C HIS A 22 7.16 -27.05 9.06
N ILE A 23 7.72 -27.69 8.04
CA ILE A 23 7.73 -27.15 6.67
C ILE A 23 6.30 -27.02 6.15
N VAL A 24 5.44 -28.02 6.36
CA VAL A 24 4.03 -27.99 5.95
C VAL A 24 3.24 -26.91 6.72
N LEU A 25 3.42 -26.79 8.04
CA LEU A 25 2.79 -25.73 8.84
C LEU A 25 3.29 -24.34 8.46
N LEU A 26 4.58 -24.19 8.16
CA LEU A 26 5.16 -22.95 7.65
C LEU A 26 4.58 -22.63 6.26
N SER A 27 4.45 -23.62 5.38
CA SER A 27 3.82 -23.51 4.06
C SER A 27 2.36 -23.08 4.18
N ILE A 28 1.59 -23.71 5.06
CA ILE A 28 0.19 -23.38 5.33
C ILE A 28 0.08 -21.98 5.95
N SER A 29 1.03 -21.57 6.79
CA SER A 29 1.06 -20.20 7.34
C SER A 29 1.40 -19.15 6.29
N ILE A 30 2.29 -19.46 5.34
CA ILE A 30 2.61 -18.62 4.17
C ILE A 30 1.39 -18.54 3.24
N LEU A 31 0.72 -19.66 2.97
CA LEU A 31 -0.53 -19.71 2.20
C LEU A 31 -1.70 -18.99 2.89
N ALA A 32 -1.81 -19.06 4.22
CA ALA A 32 -2.82 -18.33 4.99
C ALA A 32 -2.54 -16.82 5.07
N ARG A 33 -1.26 -16.41 5.05
CA ARG A 33 -0.81 -15.00 5.03
C ARG A 33 -0.81 -14.38 3.64
N ALA A 34 -0.72 -15.19 2.58
CA ALA A 34 -0.76 -14.78 1.18
C ALA A 34 -2.14 -14.91 0.52
N ASN A 35 -3.24 -14.78 1.29
CA ASN A 35 -4.58 -14.67 0.70
C ASN A 35 -4.76 -13.32 -0.01
N THR A 36 -4.07 -13.12 -1.13
CA THR A 36 -4.48 -12.13 -2.12
C THR A 36 -5.74 -12.66 -2.80
N ALA A 37 -6.90 -12.34 -2.23
CA ALA A 37 -8.18 -12.67 -2.83
C ALA A 37 -8.40 -11.78 -4.07
N ARG A 38 -7.85 -12.19 -5.22
CA ARG A 38 -8.23 -11.62 -6.52
C ARG A 38 -9.61 -12.13 -6.90
N SER A 39 -10.65 -11.53 -6.32
CA SER A 39 -12.03 -11.76 -6.75
C SER A 39 -12.40 -10.74 -7.81
N GLY A 40 -12.48 -11.19 -9.06
CA GLY A 40 -13.01 -10.39 -10.15
C GLY A 40 -14.49 -10.68 -10.33
N ASN A 41 -15.37 -9.85 -9.77
CA ASN A 41 -16.69 -9.68 -10.38
C ASN A 41 -16.43 -8.92 -11.69
N GLY A 42 -16.87 -9.40 -12.86
CA GLY A 42 -16.29 -9.09 -14.19
C GLY A 42 -16.04 -7.62 -14.62
N ASN A 43 -16.36 -6.64 -13.78
CA ASN A 43 -16.11 -5.22 -13.94
C ASN A 43 -15.09 -4.62 -12.94
N TYR A 44 -14.56 -5.37 -11.95
CA TYR A 44 -13.66 -4.86 -10.91
C TYR A 44 -12.52 -5.83 -10.59
N ILE A 45 -11.38 -5.30 -10.15
CA ILE A 45 -10.28 -6.06 -9.53
C ILE A 45 -10.20 -5.62 -8.07
N THR A 46 -10.20 -6.59 -7.15
CA THR A 46 -9.92 -6.36 -5.74
C THR A 46 -8.59 -6.99 -5.35
N LEU A 47 -7.76 -6.22 -4.65
CA LEU A 47 -6.54 -6.66 -3.98
C LEU A 47 -6.75 -6.47 -2.48
N SER A 48 -6.43 -7.47 -1.68
CA SER A 48 -6.58 -7.42 -0.22
C SER A 48 -5.31 -7.97 0.43
N PHE A 49 -4.74 -7.17 1.33
CA PHE A 49 -3.51 -7.41 2.06
C PHE A 49 -3.80 -7.21 3.54
N PRO A 50 -4.23 -8.24 4.28
CA PRO A 50 -4.43 -8.14 5.73
C PRO A 50 -3.12 -7.99 6.51
N SER A 51 -1.99 -8.29 5.87
CA SER A 51 -0.62 -8.08 6.33
C SER A 51 0.33 -8.14 5.13
N PHE A 52 1.58 -7.69 5.30
CA PHE A 52 2.58 -7.64 4.22
C PHE A 52 3.75 -8.59 4.47
N ASP A 53 4.07 -9.45 3.51
CA ASP A 53 5.24 -10.35 3.61
C ASP A 53 6.48 -9.65 3.03
N PRO A 54 7.63 -9.58 3.75
CA PRO A 54 8.86 -9.01 3.20
C PRO A 54 9.32 -9.64 1.86
N SER A 55 9.00 -10.91 1.64
CA SER A 55 9.28 -11.61 0.37
C SER A 55 8.38 -11.18 -0.80
N SER A 56 7.29 -10.44 -0.52
CA SER A 56 6.40 -9.89 -1.55
C SER A 56 6.98 -8.67 -2.29
N SER A 57 8.11 -8.13 -1.80
CA SER A 57 8.89 -7.12 -2.51
C SER A 57 9.30 -7.62 -3.90
N ASN A 58 9.18 -6.76 -4.91
CA ASN A 58 9.37 -7.06 -6.34
C ASN A 58 8.36 -8.04 -6.97
N THR A 59 7.36 -8.51 -6.21
CA THR A 59 6.25 -9.32 -6.75
C THR A 59 4.95 -8.53 -6.76
N PHE A 60 4.53 -8.03 -5.59
CA PHE A 60 3.32 -7.23 -5.45
C PHE A 60 3.63 -5.76 -5.21
N PHE A 61 4.77 -5.47 -4.59
CA PHE A 61 5.17 -4.12 -4.22
C PHE A 61 6.52 -3.74 -4.80
N THR A 62 6.61 -2.52 -5.30
CA THR A 62 7.88 -1.88 -5.65
C THR A 62 8.19 -0.88 -4.55
N VAL A 63 9.27 -1.14 -3.82
CA VAL A 63 9.69 -0.40 -2.63
C VAL A 63 10.89 0.47 -2.98
N PHE A 64 10.85 1.74 -2.60
CA PHE A 64 11.90 2.71 -2.91
C PHE A 64 12.52 3.32 -1.65
N THR A 65 13.83 3.58 -1.74
CA THR A 65 14.58 4.45 -0.81
C THR A 65 14.44 4.02 0.66
N ALA A 66 13.92 4.89 1.54
CA ALA A 66 13.86 4.63 2.97
C ALA A 66 12.68 3.73 3.40
N ALA A 67 11.82 3.34 2.45
CA ALA A 67 10.70 2.46 2.73
C ALA A 67 11.12 0.99 2.79
N SER A 68 10.36 0.18 3.52
CA SER A 68 10.58 -1.27 3.64
C SER A 68 9.26 -2.01 3.92
N ILE A 69 9.30 -3.33 3.79
CA ILE A 69 8.24 -4.21 4.30
C ILE A 69 8.79 -4.88 5.55
N ALA A 70 8.23 -4.54 6.71
CA ALA A 70 8.74 -5.00 7.98
C ALA A 70 8.34 -6.44 8.29
N SER A 71 9.17 -7.15 9.06
CA SER A 71 8.94 -8.55 9.46
C SER A 71 7.70 -8.72 10.34
N ASN A 72 7.20 -7.64 10.95
CA ASN A 72 5.95 -7.61 11.71
C ASN A 72 4.70 -7.53 10.82
N GLY A 73 4.87 -7.46 9.50
CA GLY A 73 3.76 -7.47 8.56
C GLY A 73 3.24 -6.09 8.14
N ALA A 74 3.98 -5.01 8.39
CA ALA A 74 3.61 -3.64 7.98
C ALA A 74 4.41 -3.14 6.77
N LEU A 75 3.80 -2.28 5.95
CA LEU A 75 4.56 -1.40 5.06
C LEU A 75 5.10 -0.22 5.88
N GLN A 76 6.42 -0.11 5.98
CA GLN A 76 7.08 1.01 6.61
C GLN A 76 7.47 2.01 5.53
N LEU A 77 6.80 3.16 5.50
CA LEU A 77 7.03 4.18 4.47
C LEU A 77 8.30 5.01 4.77
N THR A 78 8.69 5.07 6.03
CA THR A 78 9.96 5.60 6.52
C THR A 78 10.57 4.60 7.50
N PRO A 79 11.88 4.70 7.83
CA PRO A 79 12.53 3.74 8.74
C PRO A 79 11.86 3.70 10.11
N ASP A 80 11.81 2.51 10.73
CA ASP A 80 11.10 2.23 11.99
C ASP A 80 12.03 1.84 13.15
N THR A 81 13.34 2.02 12.98
CA THR A 81 14.35 1.65 13.98
C THR A 81 14.62 2.79 14.97
N LEU A 82 14.06 2.64 16.18
CA LEU A 82 14.33 3.57 17.29
C LEU A 82 15.75 3.45 17.87
N ASN A 83 16.55 2.48 17.41
CA ASN A 83 17.92 2.27 17.89
C ASN A 83 18.91 3.32 17.36
N ASN A 84 18.53 4.08 16.33
CA ASN A 84 19.38 5.14 15.77
C ASN A 84 18.53 6.29 15.21
N ILE A 85 18.49 7.41 15.92
CA ILE A 85 17.68 8.59 15.55
C ILE A 85 18.09 9.17 14.19
N ASP A 86 19.37 9.11 13.82
CA ASP A 86 19.85 9.63 12.52
C ASP A 86 19.28 8.84 11.33
N GLN A 87 18.79 7.62 11.59
CA GLN A 87 18.08 6.82 10.61
C GLN A 87 16.60 7.20 10.49
N LEU A 88 16.06 7.99 11.41
CA LEU A 88 14.66 8.40 11.46
C LEU A 88 14.43 9.81 10.95
N THR A 89 15.43 10.69 10.94
CA THR A 89 15.31 12.09 10.50
C THR A 89 15.64 12.26 9.03
N HIS A 90 14.98 13.21 8.37
CA HIS A 90 15.17 13.54 6.94
C HIS A 90 15.20 12.27 6.08
N LYS A 91 14.08 11.54 6.05
CA LYS A 91 13.89 10.36 5.22
C LYS A 91 12.68 10.56 4.34
N ALA A 92 12.73 9.97 3.15
CA ALA A 92 11.61 9.88 2.23
C ALA A 92 11.53 8.46 1.69
N GLY A 93 10.32 7.96 1.53
CA GLY A 93 10.08 6.62 1.01
C GLY A 93 8.78 6.53 0.22
N ARG A 94 8.76 5.59 -0.73
CA ARG A 94 7.57 5.25 -1.52
C ARG A 94 7.41 3.75 -1.63
N ILE A 95 6.17 3.29 -1.62
CA ILE A 95 5.80 1.92 -1.94
C ILE A 95 4.63 1.95 -2.92
N PHE A 96 4.79 1.32 -4.07
CA PHE A 96 3.71 1.16 -5.06
C PHE A 96 3.30 -0.29 -5.19
N LEU A 97 2.05 -0.53 -5.58
CA LEU A 97 1.72 -1.77 -6.26
C LEU A 97 2.52 -1.85 -7.56
N SER A 98 3.19 -2.98 -7.78
CA SER A 98 4.08 -3.14 -8.95
C SER A 98 3.32 -3.12 -10.27
N ASN A 99 2.06 -3.55 -10.29
CA ASN A 99 1.22 -3.51 -11.48
C ASN A 99 0.41 -2.20 -11.54
N PRO A 100 0.43 -1.47 -12.66
CA PRO A 100 -0.35 -0.26 -12.81
C PRO A 100 -1.82 -0.55 -13.15
N PHE A 101 -2.66 0.47 -13.01
CA PHE A 101 -4.09 0.44 -13.29
C PHE A 101 -4.43 1.41 -14.42
N LYS A 102 -5.32 1.00 -15.32
CA LYS A 102 -5.92 1.90 -16.31
C LYS A 102 -7.03 2.72 -15.61
N LEU A 103 -6.76 3.98 -15.29
CA LEU A 103 -7.65 4.82 -14.50
C LEU A 103 -8.58 5.69 -15.35
N TRP A 104 -8.28 5.85 -16.64
CA TRP A 104 -9.22 6.47 -17.58
C TRP A 104 -8.98 6.04 -19.02
N GLU A 105 -9.99 6.25 -19.86
CA GLU A 105 -9.94 6.03 -21.30
C GLU A 105 -10.77 7.07 -22.05
N THR A 106 -10.42 7.24 -23.33
CA THR A 106 -11.26 8.00 -24.24
C THR A 106 -12.50 7.18 -24.56
N ASP A 107 -13.68 7.76 -24.38
CA ASP A 107 -14.97 7.12 -24.62
C ASP A 107 -15.90 8.15 -25.28
N SER A 108 -16.06 8.04 -26.60
CA SER A 108 -16.89 8.96 -27.40
C SER A 108 -18.37 8.86 -27.08
N THR A 109 -18.81 7.83 -26.35
CA THR A 109 -20.20 7.70 -25.90
C THR A 109 -20.50 8.57 -24.66
N LYS A 110 -19.46 9.08 -23.99
CA LYS A 110 -19.59 10.00 -22.85
C LYS A 110 -19.57 11.45 -23.33
N TYR A 111 -20.37 12.31 -22.67
CA TYR A 111 -20.41 13.74 -22.98
C TYR A 111 -19.03 14.42 -22.89
N SER A 112 -18.21 14.02 -21.92
CA SER A 112 -16.84 14.51 -21.76
C SER A 112 -15.82 13.89 -22.72
N GLY A 113 -16.21 12.90 -23.54
CA GLY A 113 -15.28 12.10 -24.34
C GLY A 113 -14.33 11.21 -23.53
N ILE A 114 -14.54 11.14 -22.21
CA ILE A 114 -13.65 10.50 -21.24
C ILE A 114 -14.47 9.67 -20.25
N ARG A 115 -14.05 8.43 -20.04
CA ARG A 115 -14.53 7.55 -18.96
C ARG A 115 -13.41 7.37 -17.94
N LEU A 116 -13.74 7.57 -16.67
CA LEU A 116 -12.84 7.37 -15.52
C LEU A 116 -13.23 6.09 -14.79
N ALA A 117 -12.24 5.33 -14.34
CA ALA A 117 -12.43 4.18 -13.47
C ALA A 117 -12.88 4.67 -12.09
N SER A 118 -13.86 4.02 -11.50
CA SER A 118 -14.14 4.18 -10.06
C SER A 118 -13.25 3.27 -9.24
N PHE A 119 -12.84 3.70 -8.06
CA PHE A 119 -12.11 2.85 -7.12
C PHE A 119 -12.50 3.13 -5.68
N SER A 120 -12.30 2.13 -4.83
CA SER A 120 -12.36 2.27 -3.38
C SER A 120 -11.12 1.65 -2.77
N THR A 121 -10.50 2.34 -1.82
CA THR A 121 -9.37 1.82 -1.06
C THR A 121 -9.65 1.96 0.42
N ARG A 122 -9.20 0.99 1.20
CA ARG A 122 -9.26 0.98 2.65
C ARG A 122 -7.92 0.53 3.17
N PHE A 123 -7.34 1.28 4.09
CA PHE A 123 -6.09 0.86 4.72
C PHE A 123 -6.09 1.22 6.20
N ASP A 124 -5.44 0.35 6.98
CA ASP A 124 -5.22 0.57 8.40
C ASP A 124 -3.83 1.16 8.59
N ILE A 125 -3.71 2.20 9.41
CA ILE A 125 -2.45 2.90 9.67
C ILE A 125 -2.14 2.91 11.15
N ASN A 126 -0.85 3.01 11.45
CA ASN A 126 -0.34 3.41 12.74
C ASN A 126 0.74 4.45 12.53
N ILE A 127 0.47 5.67 12.98
CA ILE A 127 1.44 6.76 12.92
C ILE A 127 1.96 6.96 14.34
N TYR A 128 3.08 6.30 14.64
CA TYR A 128 3.62 6.22 15.99
C TYR A 128 4.72 7.25 16.22
N ARG A 129 4.70 7.89 17.38
CA ARG A 129 5.83 8.67 17.89
C ARG A 129 6.19 8.24 19.30
N THR A 130 7.45 8.40 19.66
CA THR A 130 7.92 8.16 21.02
C THR A 130 7.32 9.17 21.99
N SER A 131 6.98 8.74 23.22
CA SER A 131 6.47 9.65 24.24
C SER A 131 7.44 10.82 24.47
N GLY A 132 6.92 12.05 24.41
CA GLY A 132 7.72 13.28 24.55
C GLY A 132 8.36 13.79 23.26
N SER A 133 8.30 13.06 22.13
CA SER A 133 8.71 13.58 20.82
C SER A 133 7.55 14.26 20.09
N LEU A 134 7.85 15.15 19.15
CA LEU A 134 6.87 15.74 18.25
C LEU A 134 6.81 14.93 16.95
N PRO A 135 5.61 14.72 16.37
CA PRO A 135 5.47 14.03 15.10
C PRO A 135 6.04 14.85 13.95
N GLY A 136 6.26 14.18 12.82
CA GLY A 136 6.61 14.82 11.56
C GLY A 136 7.07 13.79 10.51
N GLU A 137 6.76 13.94 9.24
CA GLU A 137 6.01 15.07 8.62
C GLU A 137 4.62 14.63 8.16
N GLY A 138 4.50 13.40 7.68
CA GLY A 138 3.21 12.87 7.23
C GLY A 138 3.38 11.70 6.28
N PHE A 139 2.25 11.23 5.77
CA PHE A 139 2.21 10.23 4.70
C PHE A 139 1.06 10.51 3.75
N THR A 140 1.09 9.86 2.59
CA THR A 140 0.11 10.08 1.53
C THR A 140 -0.33 8.77 0.90
N PHE A 141 -1.62 8.66 0.55
CA PHE A 141 -2.05 7.75 -0.51
C PHE A 141 -1.75 8.39 -1.87
N LEU A 142 -0.99 7.70 -2.72
CA LEU A 142 -0.40 8.27 -3.93
C LEU A 142 -0.88 7.55 -5.20
N ILE A 143 -1.33 8.33 -6.18
CA ILE A 143 -1.55 7.90 -7.56
C ILE A 143 -0.55 8.64 -8.45
N SER A 144 0.36 7.90 -9.10
CA SER A 144 1.45 8.49 -9.90
C SER A 144 1.51 7.87 -11.29
N SER A 145 1.71 8.71 -12.31
CA SER A 145 1.93 8.23 -13.68
C SER A 145 3.29 7.54 -13.86
N SER A 146 4.22 7.76 -12.93
CA SER A 146 5.57 7.20 -12.96
C SER A 146 5.84 6.28 -11.78
N LEU A 147 6.42 5.10 -12.04
CA LEU A 147 6.93 4.18 -11.02
C LEU A 147 8.37 4.56 -10.63
N VAL A 148 8.50 5.63 -9.85
CA VAL A 148 9.80 6.15 -9.41
C VAL A 148 9.79 6.42 -7.91
N GLY A 149 10.98 6.30 -7.31
CA GLY A 149 11.20 6.69 -5.92
C GLY A 149 11.03 8.19 -5.67
N PRO A 150 11.08 8.62 -4.41
CA PRO A 150 11.07 10.03 -4.04
C PRO A 150 12.19 10.81 -4.77
N PRO A 151 11.92 12.05 -5.24
CA PRO A 151 12.96 12.94 -5.71
C PRO A 151 14.00 13.22 -4.62
N LEU A 152 15.24 13.54 -4.99
CA LEU A 152 16.21 14.05 -4.01
C LEU A 152 15.70 15.37 -3.40
N GLY A 153 15.86 15.56 -2.09
CA GLY A 153 15.37 16.75 -1.38
C GLY A 153 13.84 16.74 -1.18
N SER A 154 13.23 15.56 -1.12
CA SER A 154 11.79 15.36 -0.91
C SER A 154 11.42 14.95 0.52
N GLU A 155 12.41 14.97 1.41
CA GLU A 155 12.23 14.85 2.86
C GLU A 155 11.48 16.08 3.43
N ASP A 156 11.30 16.12 4.76
CA ASP A 156 10.58 17.21 5.44
C ASP A 156 9.15 17.35 4.86
N GLY A 157 8.55 18.55 4.87
CA GLY A 157 7.19 18.82 4.37
C GLY A 157 6.97 18.59 2.87
N TYR A 158 7.90 17.94 2.15
CA TYR A 158 7.67 17.52 0.78
C TYR A 158 7.08 16.10 0.65
N LEU A 159 6.89 15.40 1.76
CA LEU A 159 6.16 14.11 1.88
C LEU A 159 6.67 12.98 0.97
N GLY A 160 7.91 13.08 0.49
CA GLY A 160 8.47 12.20 -0.53
C GLY A 160 7.81 12.37 -1.91
N LEU A 161 6.95 13.38 -2.11
CA LEU A 161 6.18 13.63 -3.33
C LEU A 161 6.94 14.47 -4.36
N THR A 162 7.52 15.59 -3.91
CA THR A 162 8.16 16.58 -4.77
C THR A 162 9.39 17.18 -4.08
N ASN A 163 9.92 18.29 -4.57
CA ASN A 163 10.95 19.06 -3.86
C ASN A 163 10.84 20.55 -4.23
N SER A 164 11.71 21.38 -3.67
CA SER A 164 11.72 22.84 -3.88
C SER A 164 11.79 23.29 -5.33
N THR A 165 12.30 22.44 -6.24
CA THR A 165 12.44 22.75 -7.68
C THR A 165 11.34 22.18 -8.55
N LYS A 166 10.58 21.20 -8.04
CA LYS A 166 9.55 20.48 -8.78
C LYS A 166 8.13 20.77 -8.29
N ASN A 167 7.98 21.39 -7.13
CA ASN A 167 6.68 21.62 -6.52
C ASN A 167 5.75 22.39 -7.48
N GLY A 168 4.64 21.75 -7.89
CA GLY A 168 3.66 22.30 -8.84
C GLY A 168 3.98 22.06 -10.32
N HIS A 169 5.05 21.34 -10.68
CA HIS A 169 5.35 21.04 -12.07
C HIS A 169 4.35 20.03 -12.67
N LEU A 170 3.65 20.45 -13.72
CA LEU A 170 2.66 19.62 -14.42
C LEU A 170 3.24 18.32 -15.03
N SER A 171 4.56 18.23 -15.17
CA SER A 171 5.26 17.03 -15.64
C SER A 171 5.35 15.91 -14.60
N ASP A 172 5.17 16.22 -13.31
CA ASP A 172 5.31 15.22 -12.23
C ASP A 172 4.12 14.23 -12.20
N ARG A 173 2.95 14.68 -12.65
CA ARG A 173 1.74 13.87 -12.94
C ARG A 173 1.36 12.90 -11.83
N PHE A 174 1.12 13.45 -10.65
CA PHE A 174 0.61 12.71 -9.51
C PHE A 174 -0.56 13.41 -8.83
N VAL A 175 -1.36 12.60 -8.14
CA VAL A 175 -2.37 13.03 -7.18
C VAL A 175 -2.12 12.30 -5.87
N ALA A 176 -2.17 13.03 -4.76
CA ALA A 176 -2.03 12.45 -3.43
C ALA A 176 -3.15 12.90 -2.49
N ILE A 177 -3.55 11.99 -1.59
CA ILE A 177 -4.29 12.36 -0.38
C ILE A 177 -3.27 12.33 0.76
N GLU A 178 -2.92 13.50 1.28
CA GLU A 178 -1.97 13.65 2.38
C GLU A 178 -2.66 13.58 3.74
N PHE A 179 -1.89 13.12 4.73
CA PHE A 179 -2.20 13.16 6.15
C PHE A 179 -0.98 13.78 6.83
N ASP A 180 -1.05 15.09 7.03
CA ASP A 180 0.08 15.91 7.50
C ASP A 180 0.01 16.11 9.02
N THR A 181 1.16 15.98 9.66
CA THR A 181 1.35 16.08 11.12
C THR A 181 2.21 17.27 11.53
N ILE A 182 2.57 18.14 10.60
CA ILE A 182 3.33 19.37 10.79
C ILE A 182 2.61 20.51 10.05
N LYS A 183 2.73 21.72 10.60
CA LYS A 183 2.24 22.92 9.94
C LYS A 183 3.39 23.61 9.22
N GLN A 184 3.35 23.65 7.89
CA GLN A 184 4.14 24.56 7.07
C GLN A 184 3.29 25.81 6.75
N SER A 185 3.83 26.73 5.93
CA SER A 185 3.19 28.05 5.71
C SER A 185 1.91 28.00 4.89
N HIS A 186 1.68 26.91 4.16
CA HIS A 186 0.49 26.66 3.35
C HIS A 186 -0.63 25.95 4.12
N ASP A 187 -0.33 25.43 5.31
CA ASP A 187 -1.23 24.51 5.99
C ASP A 187 -2.14 25.21 7.01
N PRO A 188 -3.38 24.70 7.19
CA PRO A 188 -4.29 25.25 8.17
C PRO A 188 -3.77 25.02 9.60
N ASP A 189 -3.31 23.81 9.88
CA ASP A 189 -2.81 23.33 11.17
C ASP A 189 -1.82 22.16 10.97
N ASP A 190 -1.34 21.58 12.07
CA ASP A 190 -0.41 20.45 12.12
C ASP A 190 -1.12 19.09 12.21
N ASN A 191 -2.38 19.00 11.79
CA ASN A 191 -3.19 17.79 11.84
C ASN A 191 -4.34 17.85 10.83
N HIS A 192 -4.01 17.70 9.54
CA HIS A 192 -4.97 17.86 8.45
C HIS A 192 -4.87 16.76 7.41
N VAL A 193 -5.92 16.69 6.59
CA VAL A 193 -6.00 15.87 5.38
C VAL A 193 -6.12 16.80 4.17
N GLY A 194 -5.42 16.46 3.09
CA GLY A 194 -5.29 17.33 1.93
C GLY A 194 -5.37 16.59 0.59
N LEU A 195 -5.72 17.32 -0.48
CA LEU A 195 -5.66 16.86 -1.87
C LEU A 195 -4.55 17.60 -2.61
N ASP A 196 -3.49 16.86 -2.88
CA ASP A 196 -2.30 17.30 -3.58
C ASP A 196 -2.35 16.97 -5.06
N ILE A 197 -2.01 17.94 -5.90
CA ILE A 197 -1.95 17.79 -7.36
C ILE A 197 -0.62 18.35 -7.86
N ASN A 198 0.28 17.47 -8.28
CA ASN A 198 1.62 17.81 -8.78
C ASN A 198 2.51 18.63 -7.83
N GLY A 199 2.13 18.76 -6.57
CA GLY A 199 2.84 19.52 -5.55
C GLY A 199 2.27 19.19 -4.17
N VAL A 200 2.90 19.73 -3.13
CA VAL A 200 2.57 19.52 -1.70
C VAL A 200 1.74 20.67 -1.11
N ASN A 201 1.41 21.67 -1.93
CA ASN A 201 0.45 22.67 -1.53
C ASN A 201 -0.94 22.18 -1.92
N SER A 202 -1.69 21.70 -0.94
CA SER A 202 -3.01 21.14 -1.12
C SER A 202 -3.97 22.06 -1.87
N THR A 203 -4.62 21.52 -2.88
CA THR A 203 -5.70 22.21 -3.62
C THR A 203 -6.99 22.30 -2.81
N VAL A 204 -7.20 21.36 -1.90
CA VAL A 204 -8.26 21.34 -0.89
C VAL A 204 -7.67 20.73 0.37
N VAL A 205 -7.91 21.35 1.52
CA VAL A 205 -7.36 20.92 2.82
C VAL A 205 -8.40 21.09 3.92
N ASN A 206 -8.46 20.11 4.83
CA ASN A 206 -9.37 20.13 5.98
C ASN A 206 -8.63 19.68 7.25
N SER A 207 -8.79 20.45 8.33
CA SER A 207 -8.38 20.03 9.68
C SER A 207 -9.10 18.74 10.09
N LEU A 208 -8.39 17.83 10.75
CA LEU A 208 -8.97 16.64 11.36
C LEU A 208 -9.49 16.90 12.79
N THR A 209 -9.15 18.05 13.38
CA THR A 209 -9.55 18.43 14.75
C THR A 209 -11.08 18.43 14.96
N PRO A 210 -11.91 18.97 14.04
CA PRO A 210 -13.38 18.94 14.20
C PRO A 210 -13.99 17.53 14.23
N PHE A 211 -13.25 16.54 13.73
CA PHE A 211 -13.65 15.12 13.72
C PHE A 211 -13.16 14.36 14.97
N GLY A 212 -12.43 15.02 15.87
CA GLY A 212 -11.83 14.39 17.06
C GLY A 212 -10.73 13.40 16.72
N ILE A 213 -10.05 13.59 15.58
CA ILE A 213 -8.98 12.72 15.10
C ILE A 213 -7.65 13.48 15.22
N GLU A 214 -6.66 12.84 15.83
CA GLU A 214 -5.25 13.26 15.81
C GLU A 214 -4.47 12.14 15.11
N ILE A 215 -3.76 12.45 14.01
CA ILE A 215 -3.08 11.43 13.18
C ILE A 215 -2.00 10.69 13.99
N SER A 216 -1.20 11.43 14.76
CA SER A 216 -0.07 10.91 15.56
C SER A 216 -0.23 11.23 17.04
N PRO A 217 -1.23 10.63 17.72
CA PRO A 217 -1.54 10.93 19.11
C PRO A 217 -0.46 10.39 20.05
N VAL A 218 -0.34 11.00 21.24
CA VAL A 218 0.60 10.54 22.29
C VAL A 218 0.34 9.07 22.65
N ASN A 219 -0.93 8.69 22.76
CA ASN A 219 -1.32 7.31 22.95
C ASN A 219 -1.53 6.68 21.57
N ALA A 220 -0.61 5.81 21.17
CA ALA A 220 -0.63 5.13 19.89
C ALA A 220 -2.03 4.58 19.56
N THR A 221 -2.59 5.05 18.44
CA THR A 221 -3.93 4.71 17.99
C THR A 221 -3.85 4.25 16.56
N ASN A 222 -4.46 3.10 16.27
CA ASN A 222 -4.63 2.65 14.89
C ASN A 222 -5.87 3.31 14.31
N TYR A 223 -5.77 3.75 13.07
CA TYR A 223 -6.89 4.29 12.32
C TYR A 223 -7.15 3.44 11.09
N THR A 224 -8.41 3.38 10.67
CA THR A 224 -8.79 2.95 9.33
C THR A 224 -9.13 4.17 8.50
N VAL A 225 -8.57 4.24 7.30
CA VAL A 225 -8.86 5.26 6.29
C VAL A 225 -9.59 4.60 5.14
N TRP A 226 -10.63 5.26 4.63
CA TRP A 226 -11.32 4.88 3.40
C TRP A 226 -11.25 6.03 2.39
N ILE A 227 -10.86 5.73 1.16
CA ILE A 227 -10.92 6.68 0.04
C ILE A 227 -11.79 6.07 -1.05
N ASN A 228 -12.84 6.79 -1.42
CA ASN A 228 -13.73 6.43 -2.51
C ASN A 228 -13.56 7.45 -3.64
N TYR A 229 -13.34 6.98 -4.85
CA TYR A 229 -13.35 7.79 -6.05
C TYR A 229 -14.42 7.29 -7.01
N GLU A 230 -15.35 8.16 -7.39
CA GLU A 230 -16.40 7.85 -8.34
C GLU A 230 -16.14 8.55 -9.67
N GLY A 231 -15.76 7.76 -10.68
CA GLY A 231 -15.34 8.29 -11.98
C GLY A 231 -16.48 8.97 -12.75
N LEU A 232 -17.73 8.56 -12.53
CA LEU A 232 -18.91 9.15 -13.18
C LEU A 232 -19.12 10.61 -12.77
N VAL A 233 -18.98 10.91 -11.48
CA VAL A 233 -19.19 12.25 -10.92
C VAL A 233 -17.89 13.01 -10.65
N ARG A 234 -16.73 12.41 -10.97
CA ARG A 234 -15.38 12.98 -10.87
C ARG A 234 -15.12 13.54 -9.47
N ARG A 235 -15.32 12.67 -8.46
CA ARG A 235 -15.32 13.10 -7.06
C ARG A 235 -14.61 12.07 -6.18
N ILE A 236 -13.87 12.58 -5.22
CA ILE A 236 -13.14 11.80 -4.22
C ILE A 236 -13.66 12.15 -2.83
N TRP A 237 -13.82 11.12 -2.00
CA TRP A 237 -14.19 11.24 -0.60
C TRP A 237 -13.21 10.47 0.26
N VAL A 238 -12.81 11.07 1.37
CA VAL A 238 -11.92 10.48 2.37
C VAL A 238 -12.68 10.40 3.68
N TYR A 239 -12.53 9.27 4.37
CA TYR A 239 -13.15 9.01 5.67
C TYR A 239 -12.08 8.41 6.57
N MET A 240 -12.14 8.70 7.86
CA MET A 240 -11.17 8.20 8.82
C MET A 240 -11.87 7.94 10.16
N ALA A 241 -11.52 6.84 10.82
CA ALA A 241 -12.00 6.49 12.15
C ALA A 241 -11.00 5.59 12.87
N VAL A 242 -11.08 5.51 14.19
CA VAL A 242 -10.28 4.55 14.97
C VAL A 242 -10.54 3.13 14.45
N GLN A 243 -9.48 2.34 14.29
CA GLN A 243 -9.54 0.98 13.75
C GLN A 243 -10.53 0.13 14.58
N GLY A 244 -11.41 -0.59 13.89
CA GLY A 244 -12.48 -1.39 14.48
C GLY A 244 -13.84 -0.69 14.55
N ASN A 245 -13.88 0.64 14.44
CA ASN A 245 -15.12 1.37 14.26
C ASN A 245 -15.63 1.27 12.80
N PRO A 246 -16.96 1.36 12.57
CA PRO A 246 -17.50 1.41 11.22
C PRO A 246 -17.04 2.68 10.49
N LYS A 247 -17.04 2.63 9.15
CA LYS A 247 -16.82 3.81 8.31
C LYS A 247 -17.83 4.91 8.71
N PRO A 248 -17.37 6.13 9.03
CA PRO A 248 -18.26 7.21 9.45
C PRO A 248 -19.15 7.68 8.29
N ALA A 249 -20.29 8.27 8.64
CA ALA A 249 -21.20 8.86 7.65
C ALA A 249 -20.66 10.16 7.05
N ASN A 250 -19.94 10.94 7.86
CA ASN A 250 -19.32 12.20 7.43
C ASN A 250 -17.93 11.92 6.85
N ASP A 251 -17.65 12.51 5.69
CA ASP A 251 -16.31 12.56 5.12
C ASP A 251 -15.43 13.58 5.88
N VAL A 252 -14.12 13.32 5.92
CA VAL A 252 -13.12 14.28 6.38
C VAL A 252 -12.62 15.16 5.23
N LEU A 253 -12.74 14.68 3.99
CA LEU A 253 -12.45 15.43 2.78
C LEU A 253 -13.35 14.96 1.65
N ASN A 254 -13.90 15.91 0.88
CA ASN A 254 -14.84 15.64 -0.19
C ASN A 254 -14.73 16.72 -1.26
N THR A 255 -14.17 16.34 -2.41
CA THR A 255 -13.85 17.31 -3.46
C THR A 255 -13.94 16.72 -4.86
N SER A 256 -14.15 17.62 -5.81
CA SER A 256 -14.10 17.28 -7.23
C SER A 256 -12.65 17.01 -7.66
N LEU A 257 -12.46 15.91 -8.37
CA LEU A 257 -11.17 15.49 -8.89
C LEU A 257 -11.37 14.83 -10.24
N ASP A 258 -10.75 15.40 -11.26
CA ASP A 258 -10.73 14.82 -12.60
C ASP A 258 -9.34 14.25 -12.89
N LEU A 259 -9.17 12.96 -12.62
CA LEU A 259 -7.88 12.28 -12.81
C LEU A 259 -7.36 12.41 -14.25
N SER A 260 -8.23 12.47 -15.27
CA SER A 260 -7.79 12.57 -16.67
C SER A 260 -7.08 13.89 -17.01
N LYS A 261 -7.17 14.90 -16.14
CA LYS A 261 -6.46 16.18 -16.30
C LYS A 261 -5.05 16.18 -15.70
N VAL A 262 -4.70 15.16 -14.90
CA VAL A 262 -3.46 15.15 -14.11
C VAL A 262 -2.62 13.93 -14.40
N ILE A 263 -3.24 12.74 -14.37
CA ILE A 263 -2.54 11.47 -14.50
C ILE A 263 -2.70 10.89 -15.91
N ASP A 264 -1.71 10.10 -16.34
CA ASP A 264 -1.81 9.32 -17.57
C ASP A 264 -2.90 8.25 -17.48
N LYS A 265 -3.31 7.72 -18.64
CA LYS A 265 -4.37 6.69 -18.73
C LYS A 265 -4.09 5.48 -17.83
N VAL A 266 -2.81 5.16 -17.66
CA VAL A 266 -2.30 4.07 -16.84
C VAL A 266 -1.37 4.67 -15.78
N ALA A 267 -1.61 4.35 -14.51
CA ALA A 267 -0.88 4.91 -13.38
C ALA A 267 -0.69 3.87 -12.27
N PHE A 268 0.25 4.13 -11.38
CA PHE A 268 0.58 3.32 -10.21
C PHE A 268 -0.10 3.88 -8.97
N ILE A 269 -0.54 2.98 -8.09
CA ILE A 269 -1.17 3.32 -6.82
C ILE A 269 -0.29 2.81 -5.69
N GLY A 270 -0.09 3.63 -4.67
CA GLY A 270 0.81 3.34 -3.57
C GLY A 270 0.72 4.35 -2.45
N PHE A 271 1.82 4.48 -1.73
CA PHE A 271 1.99 5.40 -0.62
C PHE A 271 3.34 6.11 -0.72
N SER A 272 3.40 7.32 -0.17
CA SER A 272 4.62 8.09 0.05
C SER A 272 4.63 8.59 1.48
N ALA A 273 5.79 8.81 2.06
CA ALA A 273 5.91 9.48 3.34
C ALA A 273 7.28 10.13 3.47
N SER A 274 7.38 11.06 4.42
CA SER A 274 8.66 11.60 4.85
C SER A 274 8.73 11.81 6.35
N THR A 275 9.95 12.01 6.81
CA THR A 275 10.29 12.60 8.10
C THR A 275 11.19 13.79 7.87
N GLY A 276 11.29 14.64 8.88
CA GLY A 276 12.14 15.82 8.87
C GLY A 276 13.09 15.86 10.05
N ALA A 277 13.30 17.05 10.61
CA ALA A 277 13.99 17.20 11.90
C ALA A 277 13.18 16.55 13.05
N ARG A 278 11.86 16.48 12.88
CA ARG A 278 10.93 15.68 13.69
C ARG A 278 10.60 14.38 12.93
N TYR A 279 10.16 13.38 13.66
CA TYR A 279 9.91 12.06 13.08
C TYR A 279 8.74 11.35 13.73
N GLN A 280 8.14 10.48 12.93
CA GLN A 280 7.15 9.48 13.32
C GLN A 280 7.37 8.22 12.48
N LEU A 281 6.85 7.10 12.95
CA LEU A 281 6.81 5.87 12.18
C LEU A 281 5.57 5.91 11.30
N ASN A 282 5.77 5.87 9.98
CA ASN A 282 4.68 5.91 9.01
C ASN A 282 4.36 4.49 8.54
N SER A 283 3.46 3.81 9.26
CA SER A 283 3.15 2.40 9.02
C SER A 283 1.77 2.20 8.40
N VAL A 284 1.69 1.43 7.32
CA VAL A 284 0.43 0.85 6.81
C VAL A 284 0.37 -0.62 7.23
N LEU A 285 -0.66 -0.99 7.97
CA LEU A 285 -0.82 -2.29 8.63
C LEU A 285 -1.60 -3.29 7.79
N ALA A 286 -2.59 -2.80 7.05
CA ALA A 286 -3.40 -3.59 6.13
C ALA A 286 -3.89 -2.69 4.99
N TRP A 287 -4.14 -3.26 3.81
CA TRP A 287 -4.60 -2.52 2.66
C TRP A 287 -5.52 -3.34 1.76
N GLU A 288 -6.66 -2.78 1.40
CA GLU A 288 -7.57 -3.28 0.39
C GLU A 288 -7.81 -2.21 -0.67
N LEU A 289 -7.78 -2.62 -1.94
CA LEU A 289 -8.00 -1.77 -3.09
C LEU A 289 -8.91 -2.48 -4.09
N THR A 290 -10.03 -1.86 -4.44
CA THR A 290 -10.92 -2.29 -5.51
C THR A 290 -10.95 -1.24 -6.61
N VAL A 291 -10.64 -1.63 -7.84
CA VAL A 291 -10.59 -0.73 -9.01
C VAL A 291 -11.49 -1.27 -10.12
N GLU A 292 -12.30 -0.40 -10.71
CA GLU A 292 -13.09 -0.70 -11.91
C GLU A 292 -12.17 -1.02 -13.09
N ILE A 293 -12.44 -2.13 -13.78
CA ILE A 293 -11.75 -2.51 -15.00
C ILE A 293 -12.37 -1.73 -16.16
N LEU A 294 -11.63 -0.73 -16.64
CA LEU A 294 -11.89 -0.16 -17.95
C LEU A 294 -11.45 -1.17 -19.01
N LYS A 295 -12.37 -1.62 -19.86
CA LYS A 295 -12.10 -2.69 -20.84
C LYS A 295 -10.92 -2.27 -21.71
N LYS A 296 -9.93 -3.14 -21.81
CA LYS A 296 -8.90 -3.04 -22.85
C LYS A 296 -9.65 -2.99 -24.19
N ASP A 297 -9.25 -2.09 -25.10
CA ASP A 297 -9.60 -2.27 -26.51
C ASP A 297 -9.36 -3.75 -26.82
N ARG A 298 -10.35 -4.45 -27.38
CA ARG A 298 -10.27 -5.88 -27.67
C ARG A 298 -9.20 -6.13 -28.74
N THR A 299 -7.94 -6.08 -28.34
CA THR A 299 -6.80 -6.72 -28.97
C THR A 299 -6.29 -7.70 -27.91
N GLY A 300 -6.56 -8.99 -28.18
CA GLY A 300 -6.60 -10.05 -27.19
C GLY A 300 -5.31 -10.22 -26.37
N LEU A 301 -5.47 -10.66 -25.12
CA LEU A 301 -4.39 -11.31 -24.38
C LEU A 301 -3.91 -12.50 -25.21
N SER A 302 -2.61 -12.60 -25.44
CA SER A 302 -2.06 -13.71 -26.20
C SER A 302 -2.12 -14.98 -25.35
N LYS A 303 -2.33 -16.13 -25.98
CA LYS A 303 -2.43 -17.44 -25.31
C LYS A 303 -1.23 -17.75 -24.40
N SER A 304 -0.09 -17.07 -24.55
CA SER A 304 1.09 -17.24 -23.71
C SER A 304 0.92 -16.69 -22.29
N GLU A 305 0.15 -15.62 -22.07
CA GLU A 305 -0.04 -15.05 -20.73
C GLU A 305 -0.93 -15.94 -19.84
N ILE A 306 -1.87 -16.68 -20.45
CA ILE A 306 -2.72 -17.67 -19.75
C ILE A 306 -1.93 -18.97 -19.46
N ALA A 307 -1.01 -19.35 -20.35
CA ALA A 307 -0.20 -20.57 -20.18
C ALA A 307 0.77 -20.47 -18.99
N ILE A 308 1.31 -19.29 -18.68
CA ILE A 308 2.25 -19.08 -17.58
C ILE A 308 1.59 -19.30 -16.21
N ILE A 309 0.31 -18.96 -16.07
CA ILE A 309 -0.46 -19.15 -14.83
C ILE A 309 -0.88 -20.62 -14.66
N GLY A 310 -1.22 -21.31 -15.75
CA GLY A 310 -1.55 -22.74 -15.72
C GLY A 310 -0.34 -23.63 -15.41
N ALA A 311 0.86 -23.26 -15.89
CA ALA A 311 2.09 -24.01 -15.66
C ALA A 311 2.62 -23.89 -14.22
N SER A 312 2.40 -22.76 -13.55
CA SER A 312 2.87 -22.52 -12.18
C SER A 312 2.02 -23.22 -11.12
N CYS A 313 0.71 -23.40 -11.34
CA CYS A 313 -0.13 -24.21 -10.45
C CYS A 313 0.08 -25.73 -10.61
N SER A 314 0.38 -26.19 -11.82
CA SER A 314 0.56 -27.62 -12.09
C SER A 314 1.92 -28.16 -11.60
N THR A 315 2.98 -27.36 -11.66
CA THR A 315 4.29 -27.74 -11.10
C THR A 315 4.28 -27.83 -9.57
N LEU A 316 3.57 -26.95 -8.86
CA LEU A 316 3.41 -27.05 -7.41
C LEU A 316 2.61 -28.29 -6.99
N ALA A 317 1.55 -28.62 -7.72
CA ALA A 317 0.73 -29.81 -7.43
C ALA A 317 1.52 -31.12 -7.62
N VAL A 318 2.34 -31.20 -8.68
CA VAL A 318 3.20 -32.36 -8.94
C VAL A 318 4.31 -32.48 -7.89
N LEU A 319 4.91 -31.36 -7.45
CA LEU A 319 5.93 -31.38 -6.40
C LEU A 319 5.37 -31.85 -5.05
N LEU A 320 4.17 -31.40 -4.69
CA LEU A 320 3.47 -31.86 -3.47
C LEU A 320 3.10 -33.35 -3.54
N LEU A 321 2.69 -33.83 -4.73
CA LEU A 321 2.40 -35.25 -4.93
C LEU A 321 3.65 -36.11 -4.79
N LEU A 322 4.77 -35.71 -5.40
CA LEU A 322 6.05 -36.43 -5.32
C LEU A 322 6.59 -36.47 -3.88
N LEU A 323 6.49 -35.35 -3.14
CA LEU A 323 6.86 -35.30 -1.72
C LEU A 323 5.98 -36.21 -0.86
N SER A 324 4.68 -36.35 -1.19
CA SER A 324 3.80 -37.27 -0.50
C SER A 324 4.14 -38.74 -0.78
N VAL A 325 4.49 -39.10 -2.03
CA VAL A 325 4.87 -40.48 -2.38
C VAL A 325 6.19 -40.87 -1.71
N CYS A 326 7.16 -39.96 -1.63
CA CYS A 326 8.41 -40.18 -0.91
C CYS A 326 8.25 -40.28 0.63
N TYR A 327 7.10 -39.88 1.18
CA TYR A 327 6.79 -40.01 2.61
C TYR A 327 6.16 -41.37 2.96
N TYR A 328 5.61 -42.08 1.96
CA TYR A 328 4.92 -43.37 2.12
C TYR A 328 5.73 -44.58 1.62
N ILE A 329 6.98 -44.39 1.19
CA ILE A 329 7.96 -45.44 0.86
C ILE A 329 9.08 -45.37 1.91
#